data_AF-A0A820C2V1-F1
#
_entry.id   AF-A0A820C2V1-F1
#
_cell.length_a   1.000
_cell.length_b   1.000
_cell.length_c   1.000
_cell.angle_alpha   90.00
_cell.angle_beta   90.00
_cell.angle_gamma   90.00
#
_symmetry.space_group_name_H-M   'P 1'
#
loop_
_entity.id
_entity.type
_entity.pdbx_description
1 polymer ?
#
loop_
_entity_poly.entity_id
_entity_poly.type
_entity_poly.pdbx_seq_one_letter_code
_entity_poly.pdbx_strand_id
1 'polypeptide(L)'
;MFKSKLTTTPNSLLYHGRLDNIPNHKLSSVRIFVSSTFSDTVEERDALIKNVYPKLREYCFKTYNIPFYYSDMRWGIQDQSTDNHSTVDMCLQELDRCCRLSLATNCVILLSHRYGGQMPPARIKQRVFRRFASVLSDDESALIDRWFQLDENPVEPVYVLRSIDSTTREQWKENKKQLQNALRHASDLCLLHKTISESEHKEFHISANPCSISLLHPVYLKQIQLYISNALHNGVHGL
;
A
#
# COMPACT_ATOMS: atom_id res chain seq x y z
N MET A 1 -21.85 14.38 29.20
CA MET A 1 -22.71 14.06 30.36
C MET A 1 -22.59 12.58 30.72
N PHE A 2 -21.39 12.11 31.08
CA PHE A 2 -21.17 10.75 31.59
C PHE A 2 -20.54 10.87 32.98
N LYS A 3 -21.39 11.01 34.00
CA LYS A 3 -21.05 10.82 35.41
C LYS A 3 -21.88 9.64 35.91
N SER A 4 -21.43 8.42 35.67
CA SER A 4 -21.94 7.25 36.40
C SER A 4 -21.00 6.97 37.57
N LYS A 5 -21.52 7.24 38.77
CA LYS A 5 -20.91 6.92 40.08
C LYS A 5 -20.53 5.43 40.12
N LEU A 6 -19.23 5.14 40.19
CA LEU A 6 -18.76 3.83 40.62
C LEU A 6 -18.71 3.84 42.14
N THR A 7 -19.59 3.04 42.74
CA THR A 7 -19.69 2.77 44.17
C THR A 7 -18.38 2.18 44.68
N THR A 8 -17.79 2.85 45.67
CA THR A 8 -16.59 2.45 46.41
C THR A 8 -16.83 1.19 47.23
N THR A 9 -16.30 0.06 46.76
CA THR A 9 -15.99 -1.12 47.60
C THR A 9 -14.48 -1.15 47.90
N PRO A 10 -14.03 -1.81 48.99
CA PRO A 10 -12.65 -1.70 49.51
C PRO A 10 -11.55 -2.19 48.55
N ASN A 11 -11.89 -2.85 47.45
CA ASN A 11 -10.97 -3.37 46.43
C ASN A 11 -10.94 -2.52 45.15
N SER A 12 -11.53 -1.33 45.10
CA SER A 12 -11.63 -0.52 43.88
C SER A 12 -10.32 0.12 43.41
N LEU A 13 -9.26 0.10 44.23
CA LEU A 13 -7.96 0.69 43.90
C LEU A 13 -7.16 -0.11 42.87
N LEU A 14 -7.49 -1.37 42.62
CA LEU A 14 -6.80 -2.21 41.64
C LEU A 14 -7.15 -1.84 40.19
N TYR A 15 -8.27 -1.15 39.96
CA TYR A 15 -8.79 -0.80 38.63
C TYR A 15 -8.72 0.70 38.32
N HIS A 16 -8.14 1.51 39.20
CA HIS A 16 -7.93 2.93 38.92
C HIS A 16 -6.56 3.12 38.25
N GLY A 17 -6.58 3.21 36.92
CA GLY A 17 -5.41 3.64 36.15
C GLY A 17 -4.95 5.01 36.64
N ARG A 18 -3.64 5.23 36.68
CA ARG A 18 -3.05 6.52 37.07
C ARG A 18 -3.26 7.51 35.92
N LEU A 19 -4.25 8.38 36.05
CA LEU A 19 -4.62 9.38 35.03
C LEU A 19 -3.90 10.73 35.23
N ASP A 20 -3.09 10.86 36.29
CA ASP A 20 -2.27 12.04 36.55
C ASP A 20 -0.93 11.95 35.80
N ASN A 21 -0.47 13.06 35.23
CA ASN A 21 0.77 13.14 34.43
C ASN A 21 0.79 12.24 33.19
N ILE A 22 -0.35 12.04 32.52
CA ILE A 22 -0.36 11.38 31.20
C ILE A 22 0.53 12.21 30.26
N PRO A 23 1.63 11.65 29.72
CA PRO A 23 2.49 12.37 28.80
C PRO A 23 1.64 12.87 27.63
N ASN A 24 1.71 14.17 27.35
CA ASN A 24 1.02 14.74 26.19
C ASN A 24 1.63 14.07 24.95
N HIS A 25 0.89 13.14 24.32
CA HIS A 25 1.35 12.38 23.16
C HIS A 25 1.43 13.30 21.92
N LYS A 26 2.38 14.23 21.94
CA LYS A 26 2.96 14.73 20.69
C LYS A 26 3.70 13.55 20.07
N LEU A 27 3.49 13.36 18.77
CA LEU A 27 4.22 12.39 17.95
C LEU A 27 5.70 12.44 18.33
N SER A 28 6.30 11.30 18.67
CA SER A 28 7.60 11.25 19.33
C SER A 28 8.73 10.81 18.41
N SER A 29 8.48 10.71 17.10
CA SER A 29 9.46 10.21 16.14
C SER A 29 9.31 10.85 14.77
N VAL A 30 10.39 10.82 13.99
CA VAL A 30 10.35 11.05 12.54
C VAL A 30 10.36 9.69 11.85
N ARG A 31 9.41 9.46 10.94
CA ARG A 31 9.29 8.21 10.18
C ARG A 31 9.07 8.53 8.72
N ILE A 32 9.90 7.94 7.87
CA ILE A 32 9.73 8.04 6.42
C ILE A 32 9.39 6.68 5.84
N PHE A 33 8.34 6.62 5.03
CA PHE A 33 8.09 5.51 4.13
C PHE A 33 8.78 5.79 2.80
N VAL A 34 9.70 4.93 2.39
CA VAL A 34 10.36 5.04 1.09
C VAL A 34 9.74 4.05 0.13
N SER A 35 9.16 4.60 -0.91
CA SER A 35 8.60 3.86 -2.01
C SER A 35 9.46 4.05 -3.25
N SER A 36 9.71 2.97 -3.98
CA SER A 36 10.41 3.07 -5.26
C SER A 36 9.81 2.17 -6.35
N THR A 37 10.02 2.58 -7.59
CA THR A 37 9.89 1.70 -8.75
C THR A 37 11.11 0.76 -8.77
N PHE A 38 10.82 -0.54 -8.69
CA PHE A 38 11.64 -1.70 -9.08
C PHE A 38 13.14 -1.69 -8.73
N SER A 39 13.89 -2.53 -9.44
CA SER A 39 15.33 -2.76 -9.30
C SER A 39 16.16 -1.62 -9.89
N ASP A 40 15.55 -0.68 -10.61
CA ASP A 40 16.18 0.47 -11.24
C ASP A 40 16.40 1.66 -10.30
N THR A 41 16.13 1.47 -9.00
CA THR A 41 16.38 2.46 -7.94
C THR A 41 17.25 1.87 -6.80
N VAL A 42 17.97 0.78 -7.08
CA VAL A 42 18.78 0.09 -6.06
C VAL A 42 19.90 1.00 -5.56
N GLU A 43 20.63 1.64 -6.47
CA GLU A 43 21.76 2.51 -6.12
C GLU A 43 21.34 3.72 -5.30
N GLU A 44 20.22 4.36 -5.64
CA GLU A 44 19.67 5.50 -4.90
C GLU A 44 19.25 5.08 -3.49
N ARG A 45 18.61 3.92 -3.34
CA ARG A 45 18.22 3.38 -2.03
C ARG A 45 19.43 3.03 -1.19
N ASP A 46 20.43 2.41 -1.79
CA ASP A 46 21.72 2.11 -1.15
C ASP A 46 22.41 3.39 -0.69
N ALA A 47 22.42 4.44 -1.51
CA ALA A 47 22.96 5.73 -1.16
C ALA A 47 22.20 6.39 0.00
N LEU A 48 20.87 6.26 0.04
CA LEU A 48 20.06 6.74 1.18
C LEU A 48 20.46 6.03 2.48
N ILE A 49 20.60 4.70 2.44
CA ILE A 49 20.99 3.89 3.60
C ILE A 49 22.40 4.23 4.08
N LYS A 50 23.36 4.33 3.17
CA LYS A 50 24.78 4.56 3.49
C LYS A 50 25.05 6.00 3.92
N ASN A 51 24.44 6.98 3.24
CA ASN A 51 24.88 8.38 3.32
C ASN A 51 23.86 9.32 3.97
N VAL A 52 22.55 9.02 3.90
CA VAL A 52 21.49 9.97 4.30
C VAL A 52 20.86 9.59 5.64
N TYR A 53 20.36 8.37 5.80
CA TYR A 53 19.67 7.95 7.03
C TYR A 53 20.54 8.03 8.29
N PRO A 54 21.85 7.71 8.27
CA PRO A 54 22.70 7.89 9.45
C PRO A 54 22.77 9.35 9.89
N LYS A 55 22.95 10.28 8.95
CA LYS A 55 23.01 11.73 9.22
C LYS A 55 21.69 12.26 9.75
N LEU A 56 20.56 11.84 9.16
CA LEU A 56 19.22 12.22 9.63
C LEU A 56 18.96 11.69 11.04
N ARG A 57 19.33 10.44 11.32
CA ARG A 57 19.21 9.85 12.66
C ARG A 57 20.02 10.63 13.69
N GLU A 58 21.27 10.93 13.38
CA GLU A 58 22.13 11.71 14.27
C GLU A 58 21.58 13.12 14.50
N TYR A 59 21.16 13.81 13.44
CA TYR A 59 20.60 15.16 13.52
C TYR A 59 19.30 15.20 14.36
N CYS A 60 18.37 14.29 14.11
CA CYS A 60 17.10 14.22 14.85
C CYS A 60 17.34 13.95 16.34
N PHE A 61 18.27 13.04 16.64
CA PHE A 61 18.61 12.70 18.01
C PHE A 61 19.33 13.85 18.73
N LYS A 62 20.39 14.42 18.14
CA LYS A 62 21.18 15.47 18.79
C LYS A 62 20.42 16.79 18.94
N THR A 63 19.61 17.15 17.96
CA THR A 63 18.95 18.48 17.93
C THR A 63 17.63 18.49 18.68
N TYR A 64 16.86 17.41 18.57
CA TYR A 64 15.48 17.37 19.07
C TYR A 64 15.22 16.22 20.06
N ASN A 65 16.21 15.36 20.31
CA ASN A 65 16.06 14.15 21.13
C ASN A 65 14.91 13.25 20.66
N ILE A 66 14.71 13.14 19.34
CA ILE A 66 13.69 12.29 18.74
C ILE A 66 14.32 11.18 17.88
N PRO A 67 13.82 9.94 17.96
CA PRO A 67 14.24 8.87 17.08
C PRO A 67 13.78 9.07 15.63
N PHE A 68 14.64 8.63 14.71
CA PHE A 68 14.37 8.55 13.27
C PHE A 68 14.22 7.08 12.83
N TYR A 69 13.17 6.82 12.06
CA TYR A 69 12.91 5.53 11.44
C TYR A 69 12.70 5.70 9.93
N TYR A 70 13.08 4.68 9.16
CA TYR A 70 12.73 4.57 7.76
C TYR A 70 12.13 3.19 7.51
N SER A 71 11.27 3.10 6.50
CA SER A 71 10.66 1.85 6.05
C SER A 71 10.81 1.76 4.54
N ASP A 72 11.65 0.83 4.07
CA ASP A 72 11.77 0.45 2.67
C ASP A 72 11.31 -1.00 2.53
N MET A 73 10.12 -1.19 1.99
CA MET A 73 9.52 -2.53 1.87
C MET A 73 10.16 -3.38 0.77
N ARG A 74 11.02 -2.83 -0.10
CA ARG A 74 11.71 -3.62 -1.13
C ARG A 74 12.75 -4.58 -0.56
N TRP A 75 13.28 -4.30 0.63
CA TRP A 75 14.22 -5.19 1.34
C TRP A 75 13.52 -6.25 2.21
N GLY A 76 12.18 -6.29 2.24
CA GLY A 76 11.42 -7.13 3.19
C GLY A 76 10.07 -7.65 2.71
N ILE A 77 9.64 -7.37 1.48
CA ILE A 77 8.49 -8.06 0.88
C ILE A 77 8.90 -9.52 0.62
N GLN A 78 8.37 -10.43 1.44
CA GLN A 78 8.55 -11.86 1.25
C GLN A 78 7.79 -12.32 0.01
N ASP A 79 8.30 -13.37 -0.66
CA ASP A 79 7.64 -13.96 -1.84
C ASP A 79 6.18 -14.32 -1.54
N GLN A 80 5.88 -14.74 -0.31
CA GLN A 80 4.53 -15.04 0.18
C GLN A 80 3.55 -13.86 0.09
N SER A 81 4.00 -12.62 0.31
CA SER A 81 3.15 -11.43 0.17
C SER A 81 2.84 -11.12 -1.29
N THR A 82 3.78 -11.46 -2.19
CA THR A 82 3.59 -11.35 -3.63
C THR A 82 2.62 -12.43 -4.13
N ASP A 83 2.79 -13.65 -3.64
CA ASP A 83 1.95 -14.80 -3.97
C ASP A 83 0.51 -14.65 -3.44
N ASN A 84 0.33 -13.97 -2.29
CA ASN A 84 -0.99 -13.65 -1.73
C ASN A 84 -1.60 -12.34 -2.24
N HIS A 85 -0.95 -11.68 -3.22
CA HIS A 85 -1.42 -10.40 -3.78
C HIS A 85 -1.59 -9.27 -2.75
N SER A 86 -0.92 -9.34 -1.60
CA SER A 86 -1.09 -8.41 -0.47
C SER A 86 -0.02 -7.30 -0.40
N THR A 87 0.97 -7.32 -1.30
CA THR A 87 2.07 -6.35 -1.32
C THR A 87 1.60 -4.89 -1.33
N VAL A 88 0.56 -4.57 -2.09
CA VAL A 88 0.00 -3.21 -2.16
C VAL A 88 -0.64 -2.81 -0.83
N ASP A 89 -1.45 -3.69 -0.23
CA ASP A 89 -2.11 -3.44 1.04
C ASP A 89 -1.10 -3.24 2.18
N MET A 90 -0.03 -4.03 2.20
CA MET A 90 1.06 -3.87 3.17
C MET A 90 1.77 -2.52 3.02
N CYS A 91 2.06 -2.09 1.80
CA CYS A 91 2.64 -0.76 1.52
C CYS A 91 1.71 0.37 1.99
N LEU A 92 0.41 0.24 1.75
CA LEU A 92 -0.59 1.21 2.17
C LEU A 92 -0.70 1.32 3.69
N GLN A 93 -0.75 0.18 4.38
CA GLN A 93 -0.80 0.13 5.84
C GLN A 93 0.45 0.76 6.46
N GLU A 94 1.62 0.52 5.87
CA GLU A 94 2.88 1.08 6.36
C GLU A 94 2.96 2.59 6.11
N LEU A 95 2.51 3.08 4.96
CA LEU A 95 2.40 4.51 4.67
C LEU A 95 1.46 5.21 5.67
N ASP A 96 0.27 4.65 5.88
CA ASP A 96 -0.72 5.15 6.84
C ASP A 96 -0.16 5.16 8.28
N ARG A 97 0.60 4.12 8.66
CA ARG A 97 1.32 4.08 9.94
C ARG A 97 2.36 5.19 10.06
N CYS A 98 3.13 5.47 9.01
CA CYS A 98 4.07 6.60 8.99
C CYS A 98 3.33 7.93 9.13
N CYS A 99 2.24 8.14 8.38
CA CYS A 99 1.41 9.34 8.48
C CYS A 99 0.84 9.57 9.88
N ARG A 100 0.41 8.51 10.58
CA ARG A 100 -0.12 8.63 11.95
C ARG A 100 0.93 8.91 13.01
N LEU A 101 2.17 8.45 12.83
CA LEU A 101 3.16 8.37 13.91
C LEU A 101 4.34 9.36 13.76
N SER A 102 4.49 9.99 12.60
CA SER A 102 5.64 10.85 12.33
C SER A 102 5.33 12.34 12.35
N LEU A 103 6.26 13.08 12.94
CA LEU A 103 6.19 14.54 13.14
C LEU A 103 6.32 15.36 11.84
N ALA A 104 6.81 14.77 10.76
CA ALA A 104 7.25 15.49 9.56
C ALA A 104 6.86 14.75 8.27
N THR A 105 7.49 15.07 7.13
CA THR A 105 7.28 14.38 5.84
C THR A 105 7.31 12.86 6.02
N ASN A 106 6.22 12.21 5.64
CA ASN A 106 5.99 10.80 5.95
C ASN A 106 6.30 9.84 4.79
N CYS A 107 6.59 10.37 3.60
CA CYS A 107 6.80 9.58 2.40
C CYS A 107 7.86 10.19 1.48
N VAL A 108 8.72 9.32 0.94
CA VAL A 108 9.67 9.60 -0.14
C VAL A 108 9.34 8.66 -1.30
N ILE A 109 9.12 9.20 -2.49
CA ILE A 109 8.89 8.40 -3.70
C ILE A 109 10.07 8.56 -4.65
N LEU A 110 10.73 7.45 -4.96
CA LEU A 110 11.76 7.36 -5.99
C LEU A 110 11.12 6.88 -7.28
N LEU A 111 11.18 7.72 -8.31
CA LEU A 111 10.68 7.43 -9.65
C LEU A 111 11.86 7.29 -10.61
N SER A 112 11.82 6.26 -11.43
CA SER A 112 12.80 6.03 -12.50
C SER A 112 12.07 5.70 -13.81
N HIS A 113 12.76 5.05 -14.74
CA HIS A 113 12.27 4.80 -16.09
C HIS A 113 11.25 3.66 -16.20
N ARG A 114 11.08 2.85 -15.14
CA ARG A 114 10.16 1.70 -15.16
C ARG A 114 8.84 2.01 -14.46
N TYR A 115 7.76 1.83 -15.20
CA TYR A 115 6.41 1.77 -14.65
C TYR A 115 6.09 0.34 -14.19
N GLY A 116 5.32 0.23 -13.11
CA GLY A 116 4.93 -1.06 -12.58
C GLY A 116 3.99 -1.83 -13.48
N GLY A 117 4.22 -3.13 -13.53
CA GLY A 117 3.28 -4.07 -14.12
C GLY A 117 1.95 -3.94 -13.39
N GLN A 118 0.89 -3.65 -14.12
CA GLN A 118 -0.42 -3.56 -13.52
C GLN A 118 -0.86 -4.96 -13.07
N MET A 119 -1.31 -5.07 -11.83
CA MET A 119 -1.87 -6.31 -11.30
C MET A 119 -3.39 -6.28 -11.46
N PRO A 120 -4.06 -7.42 -11.68
CA PRO A 120 -5.49 -7.49 -11.42
C PRO A 120 -5.77 -7.14 -9.95
N PRO A 121 -6.91 -6.50 -9.64
CA PRO A 121 -7.26 -6.16 -8.27
C PRO A 121 -7.36 -7.43 -7.41
N ALA A 122 -6.83 -7.37 -6.20
CA ALA A 122 -6.85 -8.50 -5.27
C ALA A 122 -8.27 -8.81 -4.75
N ARG A 123 -9.16 -7.82 -4.77
CA ARG A 123 -10.55 -7.93 -4.30
C ARG A 123 -11.48 -7.22 -5.26
N ILE A 124 -12.61 -7.84 -5.56
CA ILE A 124 -13.68 -7.27 -6.39
C ILE A 124 -14.99 -7.44 -5.63
N LYS A 125 -15.78 -6.37 -5.47
CA LYS A 125 -17.10 -6.47 -4.83
C LYS A 125 -17.97 -7.51 -5.54
N GLN A 126 -18.70 -8.34 -4.79
CA GLN A 126 -19.56 -9.39 -5.37
C GLN A 126 -20.54 -8.82 -6.39
N ARG A 127 -21.10 -7.63 -6.11
CA ARG A 127 -21.98 -6.91 -7.02
C ARG A 127 -21.31 -6.64 -8.37
N VAL A 128 -20.06 -6.17 -8.38
CA VAL A 128 -19.29 -5.85 -9.60
C VAL A 128 -18.91 -7.14 -10.33
N PHE A 129 -18.41 -8.13 -9.60
CA PHE A 129 -18.01 -9.43 -10.18
C PHE A 129 -19.17 -10.10 -10.92
N ARG A 130 -20.38 -10.09 -10.33
CA ARG A 130 -21.58 -10.62 -10.99
C ARG A 130 -21.97 -9.87 -12.26
N ARG A 131 -21.68 -8.56 -12.35
CA ARG A 131 -21.88 -7.80 -13.60
C ARG A 131 -20.87 -8.24 -14.66
N PHE A 132 -19.63 -8.50 -14.27
CA PHE A 132 -18.61 -8.97 -15.20
C PHE A 132 -18.98 -10.33 -15.79
N ALA A 133 -19.39 -11.28 -14.95
CA ALA A 133 -19.88 -12.58 -15.40
C ALA A 133 -21.07 -12.50 -16.38
N SER A 134 -21.82 -11.39 -16.41
CA SER A 134 -22.93 -11.21 -17.35
C SER A 134 -22.54 -10.64 -18.73
N VAL A 135 -21.31 -10.15 -18.88
CA VAL A 135 -20.82 -9.52 -20.13
C VAL A 135 -19.62 -10.24 -20.75
N LEU A 136 -18.97 -11.11 -19.98
CA LEU A 136 -17.81 -11.87 -20.42
C LEU A 136 -18.21 -13.07 -21.30
N SER A 137 -17.32 -13.47 -22.19
CA SER A 137 -17.44 -14.74 -22.90
C SER A 137 -17.30 -15.93 -21.93
N ASP A 138 -17.65 -17.15 -22.40
CA ASP A 138 -17.52 -18.36 -21.58
C ASP A 138 -16.08 -18.62 -21.15
N ASP A 139 -15.11 -18.38 -22.05
CA ASP A 139 -13.67 -18.56 -21.77
C ASP A 139 -13.16 -17.55 -20.72
N GLU A 140 -13.55 -16.28 -20.85
CA GLU A 140 -13.19 -15.23 -19.88
C GLU A 140 -13.86 -15.49 -18.52
N SER A 141 -15.11 -15.94 -18.52
CA SER A 141 -15.84 -16.31 -17.31
C SER A 141 -15.17 -17.47 -16.58
N ALA A 142 -14.79 -18.53 -17.30
CA ALA A 142 -14.02 -19.63 -16.74
C ALA A 142 -12.67 -19.18 -16.18
N LEU A 143 -12.03 -18.19 -16.81
CA LEU A 143 -10.76 -17.62 -16.35
C LEU A 143 -10.92 -16.84 -15.04
N ILE A 144 -11.94 -15.97 -14.91
CA ILE A 144 -12.17 -15.22 -13.66
C ILE A 144 -12.60 -16.16 -12.53
N ASP A 145 -13.44 -17.17 -12.80
CA ASP A 145 -13.91 -18.11 -11.78
C ASP A 145 -12.79 -19.02 -11.26
N ARG A 146 -11.82 -19.34 -12.13
CA ARG A 146 -10.61 -20.07 -11.74
C ARG A 146 -9.77 -19.28 -10.73
N TRP A 147 -9.59 -17.99 -10.97
CA TRP A 147 -8.64 -17.18 -10.20
C TRP A 147 -9.25 -16.42 -9.04
N PHE A 148 -10.57 -16.28 -8.99
CA PHE A 148 -11.26 -15.65 -7.87
C PHE A 148 -12.05 -16.66 -7.03
N GLN A 149 -12.25 -16.31 -5.76
CA GLN A 149 -13.07 -17.07 -4.82
C GLN A 149 -13.94 -16.10 -4.02
N LEU A 150 -15.20 -16.46 -3.80
CA LEU A 150 -16.10 -15.67 -2.98
C LEU A 150 -15.70 -15.74 -1.50
N ASP A 151 -15.57 -14.58 -0.87
CA ASP A 151 -15.41 -14.36 0.56
C ASP A 151 -16.64 -13.62 1.08
N GLU A 152 -17.45 -14.31 1.89
CA GLU A 152 -18.68 -13.78 2.49
C GLU A 152 -18.47 -13.25 3.92
N ASN A 153 -17.23 -13.29 4.44
CA ASN A 153 -16.93 -12.78 5.77
C ASN A 153 -17.12 -11.26 5.91
N PRO A 154 -16.78 -10.41 4.92
CA PRO A 154 -17.01 -8.97 5.01
C PRO A 154 -18.50 -8.63 4.90
N VAL A 155 -18.89 -7.49 5.48
CA VAL A 155 -20.28 -6.98 5.44
C VAL A 155 -20.82 -6.84 4.01
N GLU A 156 -19.97 -6.42 3.08
CA GLU A 156 -20.23 -6.49 1.64
C GLU A 156 -19.37 -7.63 1.07
N PRO A 157 -19.94 -8.79 0.69
CA PRO A 157 -19.19 -9.91 0.16
C PRO A 157 -18.33 -9.52 -1.04
N VAL A 158 -17.14 -10.13 -1.14
CA VAL A 158 -16.16 -9.83 -2.18
C VAL A 158 -15.62 -11.11 -2.81
N TYR A 159 -15.24 -11.05 -4.07
CA TYR A 159 -14.40 -12.06 -4.69
C TYR A 159 -12.93 -11.68 -4.45
N VAL A 160 -12.15 -12.61 -3.92
CA VAL A 160 -10.73 -12.45 -3.62
C VAL A 160 -9.92 -13.25 -4.63
N LEU A 161 -8.85 -12.64 -5.13
CA LEU A 161 -7.88 -13.30 -6.00
C LEU A 161 -7.14 -14.39 -5.22
N ARG A 162 -7.14 -15.62 -5.73
CA ARG A 162 -6.54 -16.78 -5.07
C ARG A 162 -5.03 -16.61 -4.95
N SER A 163 -4.48 -17.13 -3.85
CA SER A 163 -3.04 -17.19 -3.65
C SER A 163 -2.37 -18.09 -4.69
N ILE A 164 -1.17 -17.71 -5.09
CA ILE A 164 -0.33 -18.48 -6.00
C ILE A 164 0.51 -19.45 -5.18
N ASP A 165 0.38 -20.73 -5.46
CA ASP A 165 1.24 -21.77 -4.90
C ASP A 165 2.23 -22.33 -5.95
N SER A 166 3.04 -23.31 -5.56
CA SER A 166 4.01 -23.95 -6.46
C SER A 166 3.35 -24.62 -7.67
N THR A 167 2.10 -25.06 -7.55
CA THR A 167 1.38 -25.80 -8.60
C THR A 167 0.73 -24.88 -9.63
N THR A 168 0.37 -23.67 -9.21
CA THR A 168 -0.36 -22.69 -10.03
C THR A 168 0.53 -21.58 -10.59
N ARG A 169 1.80 -21.50 -10.17
CA ARG A 169 2.74 -20.42 -10.54
C ARG A 169 2.96 -20.26 -12.05
N GLU A 170 3.16 -21.35 -12.79
CA GLU A 170 3.35 -21.26 -14.25
C GLU A 170 2.06 -20.85 -14.96
N GLN A 171 0.93 -21.45 -14.58
CA GLN A 171 -0.38 -21.05 -15.10
C GLN A 171 -0.68 -19.58 -14.80
N TRP A 172 -0.30 -19.07 -13.64
CA TRP A 172 -0.45 -17.66 -13.30
C TRP A 172 0.36 -16.76 -14.24
N LYS A 173 1.62 -17.10 -14.53
CA LYS A 173 2.46 -16.30 -15.44
C LYS A 173 1.81 -16.16 -16.82
N GLU A 174 1.20 -17.22 -17.31
CA GLU A 174 0.50 -17.25 -18.61
C GLU A 174 -0.83 -16.49 -18.54
N ASN A 175 -1.64 -16.78 -17.51
CA ASN A 175 -3.02 -16.30 -17.40
C ASN A 175 -3.13 -14.86 -16.90
N LYS A 176 -2.15 -14.34 -16.16
CA LYS A 176 -2.23 -13.02 -15.51
C LYS A 176 -2.62 -11.91 -16.48
N LYS A 177 -2.02 -11.89 -17.67
CA LYS A 177 -2.28 -10.85 -18.67
C LYS A 177 -3.67 -11.03 -19.29
N GLN A 178 -4.08 -12.27 -19.54
CA GLN A 178 -5.42 -12.58 -20.05
C GLN A 178 -6.49 -12.20 -19.03
N LEU A 179 -6.31 -12.57 -17.76
CA LEU A 179 -7.20 -12.23 -16.66
C LEU A 179 -7.35 -10.71 -16.52
N GLN A 180 -6.23 -9.98 -16.57
CA GLN A 180 -6.25 -8.53 -16.54
C GLN A 180 -7.02 -7.91 -17.71
N ASN A 181 -6.81 -8.43 -18.92
CA ASN A 181 -7.51 -7.93 -20.10
C ASN A 181 -9.01 -8.21 -20.02
N ALA A 182 -9.41 -9.41 -19.59
CA ALA A 182 -10.80 -9.78 -19.38
C ALA A 182 -11.49 -8.86 -18.36
N LEU A 183 -10.84 -8.59 -17.22
CA LEU A 183 -11.38 -7.68 -16.21
C LEU A 183 -11.53 -6.23 -16.72
N ARG A 184 -10.59 -5.73 -17.51
CA ARG A 184 -10.71 -4.39 -18.13
C ARG A 184 -11.82 -4.34 -19.17
N HIS A 185 -11.87 -5.35 -20.04
CA HIS A 185 -12.91 -5.47 -21.05
C HIS A 185 -14.30 -5.49 -20.39
N ALA A 186 -14.49 -6.31 -19.36
CA ALA A 186 -15.74 -6.34 -18.60
C ALA A 186 -16.04 -4.99 -17.92
N SER A 187 -15.02 -4.34 -17.35
CA SER A 187 -15.12 -3.01 -16.74
C SER A 187 -15.61 -1.97 -17.75
N ASP A 188 -15.01 -1.92 -18.95
CA ASP A 188 -15.39 -0.99 -20.02
C ASP A 188 -16.84 -1.20 -20.47
N LEU A 189 -17.25 -2.45 -20.70
CA LEU A 189 -18.62 -2.79 -21.06
C LEU A 189 -19.61 -2.42 -19.94
N CYS A 190 -19.28 -2.73 -18.69
CA CYS A 190 -20.14 -2.42 -17.55
C CYS A 190 -20.28 -0.91 -17.31
N LEU A 191 -19.22 -0.13 -17.52
CA LEU A 191 -19.27 1.33 -17.46
C LEU A 191 -20.16 1.88 -18.57
N LEU A 192 -20.02 1.37 -19.80
CA LEU A 192 -20.85 1.76 -20.95
C LEU A 192 -22.34 1.50 -20.67
N HIS A 193 -22.66 0.36 -20.07
CA HIS A 193 -24.02 0.00 -19.65
C HIS A 193 -24.47 0.64 -18.33
N LYS A 194 -23.62 1.48 -17.70
CA LYS A 194 -23.89 2.16 -16.42
C LYS A 194 -24.24 1.20 -15.28
N THR A 195 -23.69 -0.01 -15.29
CA THR A 195 -23.90 -1.01 -14.23
C THR A 195 -22.88 -0.93 -13.10
N ILE A 196 -21.78 -0.19 -13.34
CA ILE A 196 -20.76 0.18 -12.36
C ILE A 196 -20.49 1.69 -12.41
N SER A 197 -19.91 2.23 -11.35
CA SER A 197 -19.50 3.63 -11.25
C SER A 197 -18.15 3.91 -11.93
N GLU A 198 -17.86 5.17 -12.24
CA GLU A 198 -16.52 5.58 -12.73
C GLU A 198 -15.41 5.28 -11.72
N SER A 199 -15.70 5.38 -10.42
CA SER A 199 -14.74 5.03 -9.37
C SER A 199 -14.39 3.55 -9.42
N GLU A 200 -15.39 2.68 -9.58
CA GLU A 200 -15.19 1.23 -9.67
C GLU A 200 -14.49 0.85 -10.98
N HIS A 201 -14.82 1.52 -12.09
CA HIS A 201 -14.12 1.33 -13.36
C HIS A 201 -12.62 1.61 -13.23
N LYS A 202 -12.26 2.73 -12.60
CA LYS A 202 -10.86 3.13 -12.42
C LYS A 202 -10.02 2.08 -11.69
N GLU A 203 -10.59 1.34 -10.74
CA GLU A 203 -9.87 0.28 -10.01
C GLU A 203 -9.25 -0.78 -10.92
N PHE A 204 -9.85 -1.07 -12.08
CA PHE A 204 -9.33 -2.05 -13.04
C PHE A 204 -8.27 -1.48 -14.00
N HIS A 205 -8.11 -0.15 -14.03
CA HIS A 205 -7.21 0.58 -14.93
C HIS A 205 -6.02 1.23 -14.20
N ILE A 206 -5.96 1.14 -12.87
CA ILE A 206 -4.85 1.67 -12.07
C ILE A 206 -3.62 0.77 -12.14
N SER A 207 -2.46 1.34 -12.50
CA SER A 207 -1.15 0.67 -12.39
C SER A 207 -0.77 0.45 -10.92
N ALA A 208 -0.21 -0.72 -10.59
CA ALA A 208 0.30 -1.09 -9.27
C ALA A 208 1.62 -0.38 -8.92
N ASN A 209 1.71 0.92 -9.21
CA ASN A 209 2.76 1.78 -8.72
C ASN A 209 2.30 2.46 -7.43
N PRO A 210 3.15 2.57 -6.40
CA PRO A 210 2.88 3.40 -5.23
C PRO A 210 2.55 4.86 -5.59
N CYS A 211 3.03 5.33 -6.74
CA CYS A 211 2.69 6.65 -7.28
C CYS A 211 1.23 6.76 -7.77
N SER A 212 0.61 5.65 -8.17
CA SER A 212 -0.84 5.59 -8.44
C SER A 212 -1.65 5.52 -7.13
N ILE A 213 -1.05 4.96 -6.09
CA ILE A 213 -1.63 4.84 -4.76
C ILE A 213 -1.63 6.19 -4.02
N SER A 214 -0.60 7.02 -4.21
CA SER A 214 -0.60 8.42 -3.73
C SER A 214 -1.61 9.30 -4.46
N LEU A 215 -2.02 8.93 -5.69
CA LEU A 215 -3.13 9.57 -6.42
C LEU A 215 -4.52 9.16 -5.94
N LEU A 216 -4.65 8.07 -5.16
CA LEU A 216 -5.94 7.55 -4.69
C LEU A 216 -6.48 8.23 -3.43
N HIS A 217 -5.67 8.97 -2.67
CA HIS A 217 -6.14 9.59 -1.44
C HIS A 217 -5.64 11.04 -1.30
N PRO A 218 -6.55 12.04 -1.29
CA PRO A 218 -6.20 13.47 -1.21
C PRO A 218 -5.32 13.86 -0.01
N VAL A 219 -5.35 13.08 1.07
CA VAL A 219 -4.56 13.34 2.29
C VAL A 219 -3.06 13.15 2.04
N TYR A 220 -2.65 12.27 1.13
CA TYR A 220 -1.22 11.98 0.90
C TYR A 220 -0.56 12.95 -0.11
N LEU A 221 -1.35 13.70 -0.89
CA LEU A 221 -0.85 14.62 -1.91
C LEU A 221 -0.19 15.89 -1.34
N LYS A 222 -0.37 16.21 -0.05
CA LYS A 222 0.17 17.44 0.56
C LYS A 222 1.64 17.38 1.00
N GLN A 223 2.34 16.26 0.86
CA GLN A 223 3.70 16.09 1.42
C GLN A 223 4.74 15.44 0.50
N ILE A 224 4.46 15.25 -0.80
CA ILE A 224 5.30 14.43 -1.68
C ILE A 224 5.93 15.30 -2.77
N GLN A 225 7.17 15.75 -2.55
CA GLN A 225 8.10 16.03 -3.65
C GLN A 225 9.55 16.12 -3.14
N LEU A 226 10.34 15.08 -3.38
CA LEU A 226 11.77 15.22 -3.59
C LEU A 226 12.12 14.45 -4.85
N TYR A 227 12.40 15.19 -5.92
CA TYR A 227 12.75 14.64 -7.23
C TYR A 227 14.27 14.48 -7.26
N ILE A 228 14.78 13.26 -7.07
CA ILE A 228 16.19 12.97 -7.35
C ILE A 228 16.27 12.65 -8.84
N SER A 229 16.38 13.69 -9.67
CA SER A 229 16.78 13.52 -11.07
C SER A 229 18.23 13.05 -11.10
N ASN A 230 18.53 12.03 -11.93
CA ASN A 230 19.86 11.44 -12.12
C ASN A 230 20.97 12.50 -12.23
N ALA A 231 21.62 12.79 -11.11
CA ALA A 231 22.84 13.59 -11.03
C ALA A 231 24.07 12.72 -10.73
N LEU A 232 23.99 11.41 -10.90
CA LEU A 232 25.10 10.47 -10.66
C LEU A 232 25.81 10.01 -11.94
N HIS A 233 25.57 10.67 -13.09
CA HIS A 233 26.35 10.40 -14.31
C HIS A 233 27.47 11.41 -14.62
N ASN A 234 27.59 12.51 -13.86
CA ASN A 234 28.66 13.50 -14.02
C ASN A 234 29.29 13.82 -12.66
N GLY A 235 30.20 12.97 -12.19
CA GLY A 235 30.88 13.23 -10.90
C GLY A 235 32.11 12.38 -10.60
N VAL A 236 32.59 11.57 -11.55
CA VAL A 236 33.89 10.90 -11.45
C VAL A 236 34.73 11.37 -12.63
N HIS A 237 35.16 12.63 -12.60
CA HIS A 237 36.41 13.11 -13.20
C HIS A 237 36.71 14.52 -12.71
N GLY A 238 37.74 14.65 -11.87
CA GLY A 238 38.57 15.86 -11.73
C GLY A 238 38.10 16.93 -10.75
N LEU A 239 38.56 16.85 -9.50
CA LEU A 239 39.63 17.68 -8.90
C LEU A 239 39.71 17.40 -7.38
#